data_AF-A0A563DE19-F1
#
_entry.id   AF-A0A563DE19-F1
#
_cell.length_a   1.000
_cell.length_b   1.000
_cell.length_c   1.000
_cell.angle_alpha   90.00
_cell.angle_beta   90.00
_cell.angle_gamma   90.00
#
_symmetry.space_group_name_H-M   'P 1'
#
loop_
_entity.id
_entity.type
_entity.pdbx_description
1 polymer ?
#
loop_
_entity_poly.entity_id
_entity_poly.type
_entity_poly.pdbx_seq_one_letter_code
_entity_poly.pdbx_strand_id
1 'polypeptide(L)' 'TLEFPQYTRPAEFRGMRVPDILLSGNHAKIDQWRADHSKKIKNK' A
#
# COMPACT_ATOMS: atom_id res chain seq x y z
N THR A 1 2.98 15.47 7.03
CA THR A 1 3.51 14.09 7.10
C THR A 1 2.43 13.19 6.50
N LEU A 2 2.50 12.88 5.21
CA LEU A 2 1.53 11.99 4.54
C LEU A 2 1.93 10.55 4.84
N GLU A 3 1.39 9.99 5.92
CA GLU A 3 1.68 8.63 6.34
C GLU A 3 0.83 7.67 5.49
N PHE A 4 1.47 6.98 4.54
CA PHE A 4 0.85 5.89 3.80
C PHE A 4 0.97 4.58 4.59
N PRO A 5 0.04 3.63 4.43
CA PRO A 5 0.14 2.33 5.08
C PRO A 5 1.45 1.62 4.68
N GLN A 6 2.28 1.35 5.69
CA GLN A 6 3.52 0.59 5.57
C GLN A 6 3.20 -0.90 5.72
N TYR A 7 3.59 -1.69 4.71
CA TYR A 7 3.44 -3.13 4.73
C TYR A 7 4.81 -3.77 4.88
N THR A 8 4.91 -4.74 5.77
CA THR A 8 6.12 -5.53 6.00
C THR A 8 5.77 -7.01 5.88
N ARG A 9 6.79 -7.88 5.86
CA ARG A 9 6.57 -9.33 5.84
C ARG A 9 6.05 -9.80 7.21
N PRO A 10 5.19 -10.83 7.29
CA PRO A 10 4.67 -11.69 6.22
C PRO A 10 3.54 -11.06 5.36
N ALA A 11 3.28 -11.63 4.18
CA ALA A 11 2.29 -11.11 3.22
C ALA A 11 0.84 -11.13 3.72
N GLU A 12 0.57 -11.89 4.78
CA GLU A 12 -0.70 -11.86 5.50
C GLU A 12 -0.40 -11.79 6.99
N PHE A 13 -0.93 -10.76 7.65
CA PHE A 13 -0.72 -10.56 9.08
C PHE A 13 -2.04 -10.18 9.74
N ARG A 14 -2.47 -10.97 10.74
CA ARG A 14 -3.72 -10.76 11.49
C ARG A 14 -4.96 -10.57 10.60
N GLY A 15 -5.04 -11.30 9.49
CA GLY A 15 -6.14 -11.20 8.52
C GLY A 15 -6.07 -9.98 7.58
N MET A 16 -5.02 -9.16 7.70
CA MET A 16 -4.72 -8.11 6.72
C MET A 16 -3.73 -8.65 5.68
N ARG A 17 -4.16 -8.69 4.43
CA ARG A 17 -3.35 -9.14 3.30
C ARG A 17 -2.68 -7.95 2.63
N VAL A 18 -1.40 -8.10 2.33
CA VAL A 18 -0.63 -7.12 1.55
C VAL A 18 -1.20 -7.08 0.12
N PRO A 19 -1.48 -5.89 -0.44
CA PRO A 19 -1.95 -5.75 -1.82
C PRO A 19 -1.01 -6.44 -2.82
N ASP A 20 -1.57 -7.17 -3.77
CA ASP A 20 -0.80 -7.83 -4.85
C ASP A 20 0.08 -6.84 -5.65
N ILE A 21 -0.31 -5.56 -5.76
CA ILE A 21 0.53 -4.51 -6.35
C ILE A 21 1.88 -4.37 -5.62
N LEU A 22 1.88 -4.47 -4.29
CA LEU A 22 3.10 -4.38 -3.47
C LEU A 22 3.91 -5.68 -3.53
N LEU A 23 3.27 -6.82 -3.84
CA LEU A 23 3.92 -8.13 -4.00
C LEU A 23 4.49 -8.34 -5.42
N SER A 24 3.95 -7.65 -6.42
CA SER A 24 4.32 -7.81 -7.84
C SER A 24 5.71 -7.27 -8.19
N GLY A 25 6.36 -6.49 -7.32
CA GLY A 25 7.69 -5.91 -7.56
C GLY A 25 7.72 -4.80 -8.64
N ASN A 26 6.56 -4.40 -9.16
CA ASN A 26 6.43 -3.33 -10.14
C ASN A 26 6.52 -1.94 -9.48
N HIS A 27 7.74 -1.43 -9.35
CA HIS A 27 8.02 -0.13 -8.71
C HIS A 27 7.15 1.02 -9.25
N ALA A 28 6.93 1.10 -10.57
CA ALA A 28 6.08 2.15 -11.17
C ALA A 28 4.62 2.07 -10.72
N LYS A 29 4.06 0.84 -10.63
CA LYS A 29 2.68 0.63 -10.14
C LYS A 29 2.57 0.89 -8.65
N ILE A 30 3.61 0.55 -7.89
CA ILE A 30 3.67 0.79 -6.44
C ILE A 30 3.64 2.29 -6.15
N ASP A 31 4.38 3.09 -6.90
CA ASP A 31 4.42 4.54 -6.71
C ASP A 31 3.06 5.20 -7.01
N GLN A 32 2.43 4.81 -8.13
CA GLN A 32 1.06 5.23 -8.45
C GLN A 32 0.05 4.82 -7.37
N TRP A 33 0.16 3.59 -6.86
CA TRP A 33 -0.72 3.09 -5.81
C TRP A 33 -0.55 3.88 -4.51
N ARG A 34 0.68 4.21 -4.11
CA ARG A 34 0.98 5.05 -2.94
C ARG A 34 0.39 6.45 -3.09
N ALA A 35 0.49 7.05 -4.28
CA ALA A 35 -0.07 8.36 -4.58
C ALA A 35 -1.61 8.36 -4.55
N ASP A 36 -2.27 7.31 -5.06
CA ASP A 36 -3.73 7.14 -5.01
C ASP A 36 -4.23 6.93 -3.57
N HIS A 37 -3.59 6.02 -2.82
CA HIS A 37 -4.01 5.71 -1.45
C HIS A 37 -3.86 6.90 -0.51
N SER A 38 -2.82 7.73 -0.68
CA SER A 38 -2.65 8.92 0.13
C SER A 38 -3.79 9.94 -0.04
N LYS A 39 -4.41 9.99 -1.22
CA LYS A 39 -5.59 10.85 -1.47
C LYS A 39 -6.86 10.28 -0.84
N LYS A 40 -7.04 8.95 -0.87
CA LYS A 40 -8.21 8.29 -0.28
C LYS A 40 -8.30 8.44 1.24
N ILE A 41 -7.17 8.46 1.95
CA ILE A 41 -7.17 8.64 3.41
C ILE A 41 -7.64 10.04 3.82
N LYS A 42 -7.46 11.05 2.97
CA LYS A 42 -7.88 12.43 3.27
C LYS A 42 -9.39 12.67 3.18
N ASN A 43 -10.17 11.73 2.63
CA ASN A 43 -11.59 11.94 2.33
C ASN A 43 -12.52 11.10 3.22
N LYS A 44 -12.08 10.77 4.44
CA LYS A 44 -12.87 10.05 5.45
C LYS A 44 -12.89 10.80 6.76
#